data_AF-A0A7C7PLH7-F1
#
_entry.id   AF-A0A7C7PLH7-F1
#
_cell.length_a   1.000
_cell.length_b   1.000
_cell.length_c   1.000
_cell.angle_alpha   90.00
_cell.angle_beta   90.00
_cell.angle_gamma   90.00
#
_symmetry.space_group_name_H-M   'P 1'
#
loop_
_entity.id
_entity.type
_entity.pdbx_description
1 polymer ?
#
loop_
_entity_poly.entity_id
_entity_poly.type
_entity_poly.pdbx_seq_one_letter_code
_entity_poly.pdbx_strand_id
1 'polypeptide(L)'
;MAKSVLVIGGGPAGLAAARTLGKLGVPTILIEKEQKLGGRPVLEDYHTLIPRKMTPQQVIGPFIEEVQNNPNVDVKLGVELESCEGEAPNFKVKLSNGEEHEVAAIVVATGFQHFDAKRKGELGYGIYPDVITNLELEQMFSREGKLYKPSNGQLPKRVAFVFCVGSRDRQLGVTNVHCCRYGCALSGLQGTEIREKYPDVDVFCYYMDVRTYGTWE
;
A
#
# COMPACT_ATOMS: atom_id res chain seq x y z
N MET A 1 2.61 21.12 -29.54
CA MET A 1 3.17 20.83 -28.20
C MET A 1 2.81 19.40 -27.84
N ALA A 2 3.73 18.63 -27.27
CA ALA A 2 3.40 17.30 -26.76
C ALA A 2 2.41 17.47 -25.60
N LYS A 3 1.21 16.90 -25.73
CA LYS A 3 0.22 16.93 -24.66
C LYS A 3 0.70 16.05 -23.50
N SER A 4 0.53 16.55 -22.28
CA SER A 4 1.00 15.86 -21.08
C SER A 4 0.12 14.64 -20.76
N VAL A 5 0.65 13.76 -19.90
CA VAL A 5 -0.09 12.65 -19.29
C VAL A 5 -0.32 12.96 -17.82
N LEU A 6 -1.56 12.80 -17.34
CA LEU A 6 -1.87 12.91 -15.92
C LEU A 6 -1.71 11.54 -15.25
N VAL A 7 -0.99 11.47 -14.14
CA VAL A 7 -0.92 10.30 -13.26
C VAL A 7 -1.57 10.67 -11.93
N ILE A 8 -2.57 9.87 -11.52
CA ILE A 8 -3.34 10.10 -10.30
C ILE A 8 -2.93 9.08 -9.24
N GLY A 9 -2.26 9.55 -8.19
CA GLY A 9 -1.77 8.75 -7.07
C GLY A 9 -0.26 8.55 -7.11
N GLY A 10 0.44 8.99 -6.07
CA GLY A 10 1.88 8.92 -5.87
C GLY A 10 2.35 7.66 -5.14
N GLY A 11 1.59 6.56 -5.20
CA GLY A 11 2.01 5.25 -4.70
C GLY A 11 2.97 4.52 -5.66
N PRO A 12 3.39 3.27 -5.35
CA PRO A 12 4.36 2.52 -6.17
C PRO A 12 3.97 2.42 -7.64
N ALA A 13 2.68 2.21 -7.94
CA ALA A 13 2.18 2.13 -9.31
C ALA A 13 2.29 3.46 -10.07
N GLY A 14 1.86 4.56 -9.45
CA GLY A 14 1.93 5.89 -10.08
C GLY A 14 3.36 6.42 -10.19
N LEU A 15 4.20 6.17 -9.19
CA LEU A 15 5.63 6.46 -9.26
C LEU A 15 6.30 5.71 -10.42
N ALA A 16 6.01 4.41 -10.59
CA ALA A 16 6.55 3.64 -11.71
C ALA A 16 6.07 4.19 -13.07
N ALA A 17 4.79 4.55 -13.18
CA ALA A 17 4.24 5.15 -14.39
C ALA A 17 4.91 6.50 -14.71
N ALA A 18 4.93 7.43 -13.75
CA ALA A 18 5.50 8.75 -13.92
C ALA A 18 7.01 8.70 -14.21
N ARG A 19 7.75 7.83 -13.52
CA ARG A 19 9.17 7.57 -13.78
C ARG A 19 9.41 7.10 -15.21
N THR A 20 8.61 6.17 -15.70
CA THR A 20 8.75 5.62 -17.06
C THR A 20 8.44 6.68 -18.11
N LEU A 21 7.33 7.41 -17.95
CA LEU A 21 6.94 8.50 -18.86
C LEU A 21 7.98 9.62 -18.88
N GLY A 22 8.47 10.03 -17.71
CA GLY A 22 9.51 11.05 -17.59
C GLY A 22 10.84 10.65 -18.23
N LYS A 23 11.24 9.37 -18.16
CA LYS A 23 12.43 8.85 -18.86
C LYS A 23 12.29 8.84 -20.37
N LEU A 24 11.06 8.66 -20.88
CA LEU A 24 10.75 8.72 -22.30
C LEU A 24 10.59 10.17 -22.81
N GLY A 25 10.76 11.17 -21.95
CA GLY A 25 10.59 12.59 -22.32
C GLY A 25 9.14 13.01 -22.51
N VAL A 26 8.18 12.23 -22.00
CA VAL A 26 6.76 12.58 -22.07
C VAL A 26 6.44 13.52 -20.91
N PRO A 27 5.94 14.75 -21.18
CA PRO A 27 5.50 15.66 -20.12
C PRO A 27 4.45 14.98 -19.26
N THR A 28 4.67 14.92 -17.96
CA THR A 28 3.83 14.18 -17.02
C THR A 28 3.46 15.06 -15.85
N ILE A 29 2.20 15.05 -15.46
CA ILE A 29 1.72 15.67 -14.22
C ILE A 29 1.38 14.53 -13.28
N LEU A 30 2.06 14.46 -12.13
CA LEU A 30 1.76 13.49 -11.08
C LEU A 30 1.05 14.22 -9.93
N ILE A 31 -0.20 13.87 -9.67
CA ILE A 31 -0.95 14.39 -8.52
C ILE A 31 -1.03 13.35 -7.40
N GLU A 32 -0.85 13.80 -6.16
CA GLU A 32 -1.01 13.01 -4.94
C GLU A 32 -1.83 13.81 -3.93
N LYS A 33 -2.83 13.16 -3.34
CA LYS A 33 -3.73 13.79 -2.38
C LYS A 33 -3.04 14.04 -1.03
N GLU A 34 -2.07 13.20 -0.68
CA GLU A 34 -1.29 13.34 0.54
C GLU A 34 -0.12 14.32 0.36
N GLN A 35 0.46 14.77 1.47
CA GLN A 35 1.64 15.65 1.47
C GLN A 35 2.96 14.91 1.19
N LYS A 36 2.90 13.61 0.88
CA LYS A 36 4.08 12.74 0.68
C LYS A 36 3.79 11.69 -0.39
N LEU A 37 4.80 11.40 -1.19
CA LEU A 37 4.81 10.27 -2.12
C LEU A 37 5.13 8.95 -1.40
N GLY A 38 4.86 7.84 -2.08
CA GLY A 38 5.24 6.49 -1.65
C GLY A 38 4.06 5.59 -1.32
N GLY A 39 2.84 6.13 -1.25
CA GLY A 39 1.61 5.37 -1.00
C GLY A 39 1.61 4.67 0.36
N ARG A 40 0.75 3.65 0.51
CA ARG A 40 0.55 2.92 1.79
C ARG A 40 1.85 2.48 2.46
N PRO A 41 2.85 1.88 1.76
CA PRO A 41 4.07 1.41 2.42
C PRO A 41 4.85 2.52 3.14
N VAL A 42 4.87 3.74 2.59
CA VAL A 42 5.58 4.88 3.17
C VAL A 42 4.68 5.65 4.13
N LEU A 43 3.41 5.84 3.80
CA LEU A 43 2.46 6.62 4.60
C LEU A 43 2.06 5.94 5.90
N GLU A 44 2.06 4.60 5.92
CA GLU A 44 1.61 3.81 7.07
C GLU A 44 2.75 3.05 7.76
N ASP A 45 4.00 3.39 7.42
CA ASP A 45 5.23 2.86 8.02
C ASP A 45 5.34 1.33 7.98
N TYR A 46 5.35 0.74 6.79
CA TYR A 46 5.60 -0.70 6.67
C TYR A 46 7.04 -1.00 7.10
N HIS A 47 7.26 -2.14 7.77
CA HIS A 47 8.56 -2.57 8.25
C HIS A 47 9.43 -3.10 7.11
N THR A 48 9.00 -4.18 6.46
CA THR A 48 9.71 -4.75 5.32
C THR A 48 8.76 -5.24 4.23
N LEU A 49 9.27 -5.34 3.01
CA LEU A 49 8.51 -5.74 1.84
C LEU A 49 8.88 -7.17 1.42
N ILE A 50 7.85 -7.92 1.04
CA ILE A 50 8.00 -9.22 0.37
C ILE A 50 8.70 -9.05 -1.00
N PRO A 51 9.55 -9.99 -1.43
CA PRO A 51 10.02 -11.17 -0.70
C PRO A 51 11.38 -10.94 0.01
N ARG A 52 12.04 -9.80 -0.25
CA ARG A 52 13.46 -9.58 0.07
C ARG A 52 13.72 -8.98 1.45
N LYS A 53 12.68 -8.72 2.26
CA LYS A 53 12.79 -8.05 3.57
C LYS A 53 13.48 -6.69 3.51
N MET A 54 13.29 -5.98 2.40
CA MET A 54 13.82 -4.61 2.22
C MET A 54 12.81 -3.60 2.75
N THR A 55 13.29 -2.48 3.29
CA THR A 55 12.41 -1.43 3.78
C THR A 55 11.72 -0.69 2.63
N PRO A 56 10.56 -0.06 2.85
CA PRO A 56 9.93 0.80 1.85
C PRO A 56 10.87 1.88 1.32
N GLN A 57 11.72 2.46 2.16
CA GLN A 57 12.70 3.48 1.75
C GLN A 57 13.74 2.91 0.78
N GLN A 58 14.23 1.69 1.00
CA GLN A 58 15.20 1.06 0.10
C GLN A 58 14.60 0.74 -1.28
N VAL A 59 13.31 0.42 -1.35
CA VAL A 59 12.64 0.00 -2.60
C VAL A 59 12.02 1.20 -3.33
N ILE A 60 11.27 2.03 -2.61
CA ILE A 60 10.45 3.12 -3.17
C ILE A 60 11.20 4.45 -3.16
N GLY A 61 12.14 4.65 -2.22
CA GLY A 61 12.94 5.89 -2.12
C GLY A 61 13.61 6.28 -3.44
N PRO A 62 14.33 5.37 -4.13
CA PRO A 62 14.92 5.67 -5.43
C PRO A 62 13.90 6.11 -6.48
N PHE A 63 12.67 5.58 -6.42
CA PHE A 63 11.62 5.94 -7.39
C PHE A 63 11.09 7.34 -7.11
N ILE A 64 10.95 7.70 -5.83
CA ILE A 64 10.57 9.05 -5.40
C ILE A 64 11.63 10.06 -5.86
N GLU A 65 12.91 9.78 -5.59
CA GLU A 65 14.02 10.65 -5.99
C GLU A 65 14.10 10.82 -7.51
N GLU A 66 13.98 9.73 -8.27
CA GLU A 66 14.01 9.79 -9.74
C GLU A 66 12.83 10.58 -10.30
N VAL A 67 11.64 10.48 -9.71
CA VAL A 67 10.46 11.23 -10.15
C VAL A 67 10.58 12.72 -9.79
N GLN A 68 10.98 13.04 -8.57
CA GLN A 68 11.10 14.43 -8.10
C GLN A 68 12.19 15.22 -8.82
N ASN A 69 13.27 14.56 -9.23
CA ASN A 69 14.37 15.19 -9.95
C ASN A 69 14.21 15.17 -11.48
N ASN A 70 13.10 14.62 -12.00
CA ASN A 70 12.88 14.54 -13.44
C ASN A 70 12.25 15.83 -13.98
N PRO A 71 12.90 16.58 -14.89
CA PRO A 71 12.35 17.83 -15.42
C PRO A 71 11.09 17.63 -16.28
N ASN A 72 10.78 16.40 -16.71
CA ASN A 72 9.58 16.08 -17.47
C ASN A 72 8.39 15.69 -16.57
N VAL A 73 8.57 15.64 -15.25
CA VAL A 73 7.51 15.27 -14.31
C VAL A 73 7.23 16.42 -13.33
N ASP A 74 6.05 17.01 -13.43
CA ASP A 74 5.54 17.98 -12.48
C ASP A 74 4.78 17.26 -11.35
N VAL A 75 5.34 17.28 -10.14
CA VAL A 75 4.76 16.61 -8.97
C VAL A 75 3.96 17.61 -8.14
N LYS A 76 2.67 17.32 -7.92
CA LYS A 76 1.76 18.14 -7.11
C LYS A 76 1.24 17.33 -5.93
N LEU A 77 1.62 17.74 -4.72
CA LEU A 77 1.22 17.12 -3.45
C LEU A 77 0.06 17.89 -2.81
N GLY A 78 -0.79 17.20 -2.05
CA GLY A 78 -2.00 17.81 -1.50
C GLY A 78 -3.05 18.16 -2.55
N VAL A 79 -3.00 17.53 -3.72
CA VAL A 79 -3.83 17.87 -4.88
C VAL A 79 -4.61 16.65 -5.35
N GLU A 80 -5.90 16.86 -5.58
CA GLU A 80 -6.82 15.86 -6.11
C GLU A 80 -7.36 16.29 -7.47
N LEU A 81 -7.85 15.32 -8.25
CA LEU A 81 -8.62 15.60 -9.46
C LEU A 81 -10.04 16.00 -9.05
N GLU A 82 -10.46 17.22 -9.39
CA GLU A 82 -11.80 17.73 -9.10
C GLU A 82 -12.80 17.37 -10.20
N SER A 83 -12.41 17.59 -11.47
CA SER A 83 -13.23 17.22 -12.63
C SER A 83 -12.38 16.84 -13.83
N CYS A 84 -12.96 16.03 -14.72
CA CYS A 84 -12.37 15.64 -15.98
C CYS A 84 -13.45 15.61 -17.06
N GLU A 85 -13.22 16.33 -18.15
CA GLU A 85 -14.12 16.42 -19.30
C GLU A 85 -13.38 16.06 -20.59
N GLY A 86 -14.14 15.68 -21.62
CA GLY A 86 -13.61 15.31 -22.93
C GLY A 86 -13.22 13.84 -23.05
N GLU A 87 -12.44 13.54 -24.09
CA GLU A 87 -12.03 12.19 -24.47
C GLU A 87 -10.59 12.22 -24.98
N ALA A 88 -9.93 11.06 -25.03
CA ALA A 88 -8.55 11.00 -25.53
C ALA A 88 -8.48 11.46 -27.00
N PRO A 89 -7.50 12.30 -27.39
CA PRO A 89 -6.39 12.85 -26.62
C PRO A 89 -6.61 14.30 -26.12
N ASN A 90 -7.85 14.70 -25.85
CA ASN A 90 -8.28 16.06 -25.51
C ASN A 90 -9.02 16.08 -24.16
N PHE A 91 -8.41 15.59 -23.08
CA PHE A 91 -8.99 15.74 -21.75
C PHE A 91 -8.70 17.14 -21.21
N LYS A 92 -9.72 17.74 -20.59
CA LYS A 92 -9.59 18.93 -19.75
C LYS A 92 -9.80 18.52 -18.31
N VAL A 93 -8.78 18.72 -17.48
CA VAL A 93 -8.82 18.35 -16.06
C VAL A 93 -8.71 19.58 -15.20
N LYS A 94 -9.52 19.62 -14.14
CA LYS A 94 -9.45 20.63 -13.09
C LYS A 94 -8.95 19.98 -11.81
N LEU A 95 -7.94 20.59 -11.20
CA LEU A 95 -7.33 20.13 -9.96
C LEU A 95 -7.91 20.89 -8.77
N SER A 96 -7.87 20.28 -7.58
CA SER A 96 -8.42 20.87 -6.34
C SER A 96 -7.75 22.18 -5.90
N ASN A 97 -6.55 22.47 -6.41
CA ASN A 97 -5.85 23.74 -6.18
C ASN A 97 -6.25 24.85 -7.16
N GLY A 98 -7.22 24.61 -8.04
CA GLY A 98 -7.74 25.55 -9.03
C GLY A 98 -6.98 25.56 -10.36
N GLU A 99 -5.92 24.76 -10.52
CA GLU A 99 -5.24 24.63 -11.81
C GLU A 99 -6.07 23.84 -12.81
N GLU A 100 -6.00 24.25 -14.08
CA GLU A 100 -6.61 23.55 -15.22
C GLU A 100 -5.52 23.11 -16.19
N HIS A 101 -5.62 21.87 -16.68
CA HIS A 101 -4.65 21.29 -17.60
C HIS A 101 -5.35 20.57 -18.76
N GLU A 102 -4.74 20.63 -19.95
CA GLU A 102 -5.11 19.79 -21.08
C GLU A 102 -4.16 18.61 -21.20
N VAL A 103 -4.68 17.38 -21.07
CA VAL A 103 -3.88 16.15 -21.07
C VAL A 103 -4.35 15.18 -22.15
N ALA A 104 -3.43 14.40 -22.71
CA ALA A 104 -3.75 13.40 -23.74
C ALA A 104 -4.22 12.07 -23.17
N ALA A 105 -3.76 11.71 -21.97
CA ALA A 105 -4.08 10.45 -21.32
C ALA A 105 -4.05 10.61 -19.80
N ILE A 106 -4.73 9.69 -19.11
CA ILE A 106 -4.82 9.64 -17.66
C ILE A 106 -4.47 8.22 -17.18
N VAL A 107 -3.56 8.13 -16.22
CA VAL A 107 -3.21 6.89 -15.51
C VAL A 107 -3.83 6.96 -14.12
N VAL A 108 -4.74 6.04 -13.81
CA VAL A 108 -5.37 5.94 -12.49
C VAL A 108 -4.61 4.93 -11.64
N ALA A 109 -3.89 5.42 -10.62
CA ALA A 109 -3.05 4.64 -9.72
C ALA A 109 -3.34 4.96 -8.24
N THR A 110 -4.62 5.16 -7.91
CA THR A 110 -5.12 5.62 -6.60
C THR A 110 -5.01 4.59 -5.46
N GLY A 111 -4.54 3.38 -5.76
CA GLY A 111 -4.20 2.37 -4.77
C GLY A 111 -5.41 1.64 -4.18
N PHE A 112 -5.35 1.37 -2.87
CA PHE A 112 -6.35 0.60 -2.15
C PHE A 112 -6.56 1.16 -0.73
N GLN A 113 -7.57 0.63 -0.05
CA GLN A 113 -7.83 0.85 1.37
C GLN A 113 -7.74 -0.47 2.13
N HIS A 114 -7.19 -0.44 3.34
CA HIS A 114 -7.19 -1.60 4.22
C HIS A 114 -8.61 -1.99 4.59
N PHE A 115 -8.84 -3.30 4.74
CA PHE A 115 -10.11 -3.81 5.24
C PHE A 115 -10.28 -3.43 6.71
N ASP A 116 -11.44 -2.88 7.06
CA ASP A 116 -11.80 -2.65 8.46
C ASP A 116 -12.18 -3.98 9.14
N ALA A 117 -11.25 -4.50 9.96
CA ALA A 117 -11.42 -5.76 10.67
C ALA A 117 -12.59 -5.74 11.68
N LYS A 118 -13.12 -4.57 12.08
CA LYS A 118 -14.32 -4.49 12.94
C LYS A 118 -15.56 -5.07 12.26
N ARG A 119 -15.57 -5.12 10.93
CA ARG A 119 -16.63 -5.77 10.14
C ARG A 119 -16.65 -7.29 10.33
N LYS A 120 -15.62 -7.87 10.95
CA LYS A 120 -15.51 -9.28 11.35
C LYS A 120 -15.51 -9.40 12.87
N GLY A 121 -16.63 -9.02 13.48
CA GLY A 121 -16.79 -8.94 14.93
C GLY A 121 -16.51 -10.25 15.68
N GLU A 122 -16.72 -11.40 15.04
CA GLU A 122 -16.40 -12.73 15.60
C GLU A 122 -14.91 -12.95 15.88
N LEU A 123 -14.03 -12.17 15.24
CA LEU A 123 -12.58 -12.20 15.48
C LEU A 123 -12.14 -11.24 16.59
N GLY A 124 -13.04 -10.39 17.07
CA GLY A 124 -12.83 -9.55 18.26
C GLY A 124 -11.91 -8.35 18.09
N TYR A 125 -11.61 -7.93 16.85
CA TYR A 125 -10.84 -6.70 16.61
C TYR A 125 -11.59 -5.47 17.15
N GLY A 126 -10.90 -4.66 17.95
CA GLY A 126 -11.49 -3.51 18.66
C GLY A 126 -12.24 -3.86 19.95
N ILE A 127 -12.38 -5.15 20.28
CA ILE A 127 -12.91 -5.63 21.57
C ILE A 127 -11.77 -6.13 22.45
N TYR A 128 -10.89 -6.96 21.88
CA TYR A 128 -9.73 -7.51 22.57
C TYR A 128 -8.47 -6.73 22.18
N PRO A 129 -7.72 -6.15 23.14
CA PRO A 129 -6.54 -5.34 22.84
C PRO A 129 -5.45 -6.11 22.09
N ASP A 130 -5.35 -7.42 22.32
CA ASP A 130 -4.32 -8.27 21.73
C ASP A 130 -4.70 -8.84 20.34
N VAL A 131 -5.86 -8.45 19.80
CA VAL A 131 -6.24 -8.74 18.42
C VAL A 131 -5.83 -7.55 17.56
N ILE A 132 -4.82 -7.75 16.74
CA ILE A 132 -4.24 -6.73 15.85
C ILE A 132 -4.27 -7.18 14.39
N THR A 133 -4.18 -6.22 13.49
CA THR A 133 -4.05 -6.38 12.04
C THR A 133 -2.60 -6.57 11.62
N ASN A 134 -2.38 -7.03 10.39
CA ASN A 134 -1.03 -7.08 9.81
C ASN A 134 -0.37 -5.70 9.78
N LEU A 135 -1.14 -4.63 9.56
CA LEU A 135 -0.61 -3.27 9.51
C LEU A 135 -0.10 -2.80 10.89
N GLU A 136 -0.85 -3.07 11.95
CA GLU A 136 -0.40 -2.75 13.31
C GLU A 136 0.86 -3.55 13.67
N LEU A 137 0.97 -4.80 13.22
CA LEU A 137 2.19 -5.59 13.39
C LEU A 137 3.38 -5.00 12.61
N GLU A 138 3.18 -4.52 11.37
CA GLU A 138 4.20 -3.77 10.64
C GLU A 138 4.67 -2.55 11.45
N GLN A 139 3.73 -1.79 12.02
CA GLN A 139 4.02 -0.58 12.80
C GLN A 139 4.74 -0.87 14.11
N MET A 140 4.41 -1.98 14.80
CA MET A 140 5.14 -2.45 15.97
C MET A 140 6.62 -2.70 15.64
N PHE A 141 6.91 -3.27 14.47
CA PHE A 141 8.29 -3.49 14.07
C PHE A 141 8.97 -2.23 13.53
N SER A 142 8.30 -1.43 12.70
CA SER A 142 8.91 -0.26 12.06
C SER A 142 9.12 0.91 13.02
N ARG A 143 8.16 1.19 13.91
CA ARG A 143 8.20 2.34 14.83
C ARG A 143 8.83 1.99 16.17
N GLU A 144 8.50 0.82 16.72
CA GLU A 144 8.92 0.45 18.07
C GLU A 144 10.03 -0.61 18.10
N GLY A 145 10.26 -1.29 16.97
CA GLY A 145 11.30 -2.31 16.88
C GLY A 145 11.05 -3.52 17.77
N LYS A 146 9.81 -3.78 18.23
CA LYS A 146 9.53 -4.88 19.16
C LYS A 146 8.13 -5.49 18.98
N LEU A 147 7.98 -6.75 19.36
CA LEU A 147 6.68 -7.42 19.45
C LEU A 147 6.21 -7.39 20.90
N TYR A 148 4.95 -7.02 21.13
CA TYR A 148 4.35 -7.01 22.46
C TYR A 148 2.84 -7.19 22.37
N LYS A 149 2.22 -7.58 23.49
CA LYS A 149 0.77 -7.59 23.67
C LYS A 149 0.29 -6.18 24.03
N PRO A 150 -0.56 -5.52 23.22
CA PRO A 150 -1.10 -4.20 23.56
C PRO A 150 -1.78 -4.13 24.94
N SER A 151 -2.37 -5.23 25.42
CA SER A 151 -3.04 -5.29 26.73
C SER A 151 -2.11 -5.04 27.91
N ASN A 152 -0.85 -5.47 27.83
CA ASN A 152 0.03 -5.50 29.01
C ASN A 152 1.53 -5.31 28.73
N GLY A 153 1.91 -5.04 27.48
CA GLY A 153 3.29 -4.76 27.08
C GLY A 153 4.24 -5.96 27.07
N GLN A 154 3.78 -7.16 27.46
CA GLN A 154 4.63 -8.34 27.53
C GLN A 154 4.82 -8.98 26.15
N LEU A 155 5.96 -9.63 25.94
CA LEU A 155 6.19 -10.47 24.78
C LEU A 155 5.18 -11.65 24.78
N PRO A 156 4.40 -11.86 23.71
CA PRO A 156 3.54 -13.03 23.60
C PRO A 156 4.38 -14.30 23.45
N LYS A 157 4.01 -15.38 24.15
CA LYS A 157 4.64 -16.71 23.95
C LYS A 157 4.12 -17.43 22.70
N ARG A 158 2.92 -17.06 22.24
CA ARG A 158 2.23 -17.67 21.11
C ARG A 158 1.51 -16.60 20.31
N VAL A 159 1.64 -16.65 18.99
CA VAL A 159 1.00 -15.74 18.04
C VAL A 159 0.21 -16.57 17.03
N ALA A 160 -1.03 -16.17 16.75
CA ALA A 160 -1.87 -16.80 15.74
C ALA A 160 -2.19 -15.80 14.63
N PHE A 161 -1.89 -16.18 13.39
CA PHE A 161 -2.34 -15.47 12.19
C PHE A 161 -3.62 -16.12 11.68
N VAL A 162 -4.67 -15.31 11.50
CA VAL A 162 -5.90 -15.73 10.83
C VAL A 162 -5.89 -15.18 9.41
N PHE A 163 -5.85 -16.05 8.42
CA PHE A 163 -5.75 -15.64 7.03
C PHE A 163 -7.14 -15.30 6.47
N CYS A 164 -7.16 -14.58 5.35
CA CYS A 164 -8.37 -14.23 4.61
C CYS A 164 -9.37 -13.35 5.38
N VAL A 165 -8.95 -12.65 6.45
CA VAL A 165 -9.81 -11.66 7.11
C VAL A 165 -10.14 -10.55 6.13
N GLY A 166 -11.43 -10.39 5.80
CA GLY A 166 -11.87 -9.43 4.78
C GLY A 166 -11.66 -9.88 3.33
N SER A 167 -11.43 -11.17 3.07
CA SER A 167 -11.24 -11.70 1.72
C SER A 167 -11.78 -13.11 1.60
N ARG A 168 -12.22 -13.50 0.41
CA ARG A 168 -12.85 -14.81 0.16
C ARG A 168 -14.02 -15.09 1.10
N ASP A 169 -14.74 -14.04 1.49
CA ASP A 169 -15.82 -14.11 2.46
C ASP A 169 -17.11 -13.54 1.85
N ARG A 170 -18.08 -14.42 1.60
CA ARG A 170 -19.38 -14.05 1.02
C ARG A 170 -20.28 -13.29 1.99
N GLN A 171 -20.08 -13.46 3.30
CA GLN A 171 -20.91 -12.78 4.31
C GLN A 171 -20.62 -11.29 4.37
N LEU A 172 -19.43 -10.86 3.94
CA LEU A 172 -19.02 -9.45 3.89
C LEU A 172 -19.49 -8.71 2.62
N GLY A 173 -20.24 -9.37 1.75
CA GLY A 173 -20.77 -8.82 0.50
C GLY A 173 -19.90 -9.11 -0.72
N VAL A 174 -20.42 -8.71 -1.90
CA VAL A 174 -19.81 -9.02 -3.21
C VAL A 174 -18.40 -8.46 -3.38
N THR A 175 -18.05 -7.41 -2.66
CA THR A 175 -16.73 -6.77 -2.72
C THR A 175 -15.65 -7.53 -1.95
N ASN A 176 -15.98 -8.57 -1.17
CA ASN A 176 -15.00 -9.32 -0.37
C ASN A 176 -14.93 -10.81 -0.74
N VAL A 177 -15.55 -11.24 -1.84
CA VAL A 177 -15.52 -12.63 -2.32
C VAL A 177 -14.20 -13.03 -2.97
N HIS A 178 -13.36 -12.05 -3.32
CA HIS A 178 -12.08 -12.28 -3.98
C HIS A 178 -10.94 -12.52 -2.98
N CYS A 179 -9.85 -13.11 -3.47
CA CYS A 179 -8.61 -13.22 -2.70
C CYS A 179 -7.83 -11.90 -2.80
N CYS A 180 -7.35 -11.37 -1.67
CA CYS A 180 -6.48 -10.19 -1.66
C CYS A 180 -5.09 -10.42 -2.29
N ARG A 181 -4.78 -11.66 -2.70
CA ARG A 181 -3.54 -12.11 -3.37
C ARG A 181 -2.26 -12.03 -2.52
N TYR A 182 -2.02 -10.96 -1.76
CA TYR A 182 -0.76 -10.76 -1.05
C TYR A 182 -0.75 -11.31 0.40
N GLY A 183 -1.92 -11.46 1.03
CA GLY A 183 -2.01 -11.74 2.47
C GLY A 183 -1.27 -12.99 2.93
N CYS A 184 -1.23 -14.07 2.12
CA CYS A 184 -0.49 -15.29 2.47
C CYS A 184 1.02 -15.04 2.54
N ALA A 185 1.57 -14.32 1.56
CA ALA A 185 3.00 -14.02 1.53
C ALA A 185 3.39 -13.04 2.64
N LEU A 186 2.56 -12.03 2.90
CA LEU A 186 2.79 -11.09 4.00
C LEU A 186 2.77 -11.79 5.36
N SER A 187 1.75 -12.59 5.66
CA SER A 187 1.69 -13.33 6.93
C SER A 187 2.83 -14.35 7.07
N GLY A 188 3.26 -14.98 5.98
CA GLY A 188 4.44 -15.85 5.98
C GLY A 188 5.73 -15.08 6.31
N LEU A 189 5.90 -13.89 5.73
CA LEU A 189 7.02 -13.01 6.03
C LEU A 189 7.00 -12.58 7.50
N GLN A 190 5.91 -12.00 7.98
CA GLN A 190 5.77 -11.52 9.36
C GLN A 190 5.96 -12.66 10.38
N GLY A 191 5.42 -13.85 10.10
CA GLY A 191 5.64 -15.03 10.93
C GLY A 191 7.12 -15.45 10.98
N THR A 192 7.83 -15.36 9.85
CA THR A 192 9.27 -15.62 9.78
C THR A 192 10.07 -14.58 10.57
N GLU A 193 9.75 -13.30 10.44
CA GLU A 193 10.40 -12.21 11.17
C GLU A 193 10.21 -12.34 12.69
N ILE A 194 9.02 -12.73 13.15
CA ILE A 194 8.77 -13.04 14.57
C ILE A 194 9.69 -14.17 15.03
N ARG A 195 9.78 -15.27 14.28
CA ARG A 195 10.58 -16.44 14.66
C ARG A 195 12.09 -16.17 14.63
N GLU A 196 12.56 -15.37 13.69
CA GLU A 196 13.97 -14.95 13.61
C GLU A 196 14.37 -14.06 14.79
N LYS A 197 13.50 -13.12 15.17
CA LYS A 197 13.79 -12.17 16.25
C LYS A 197 13.47 -12.73 17.65
N TYR A 198 12.48 -13.60 17.75
CA TYR A 198 12.02 -14.22 18.99
C TYR A 198 11.88 -15.75 18.82
N PRO A 199 12.99 -16.51 18.90
CA PRO A 199 13.00 -17.96 18.66
C PRO A 199 12.16 -18.81 19.63
N ASP A 200 11.70 -18.23 20.75
CA ASP A 200 10.87 -18.90 21.75
C ASP A 200 9.36 -18.63 21.55
N VAL A 201 8.97 -17.83 20.55
CA VAL A 201 7.57 -17.49 20.30
C VAL A 201 6.98 -18.43 19.26
N ASP A 202 5.98 -19.22 19.65
CA ASP A 202 5.31 -20.11 18.70
C ASP A 202 4.40 -19.32 17.76
N VAL A 203 4.51 -19.57 16.46
CA VAL A 203 3.68 -18.93 15.43
C VAL A 203 2.78 -19.96 14.77
N PHE A 204 1.48 -19.71 14.77
CA PHE A 204 0.46 -20.56 14.17
C PHE A 204 -0.25 -19.83 13.03
N CYS A 205 -0.39 -20.47 11.88
CA CYS A 205 -1.07 -19.90 10.72
C CYS A 205 -2.35 -20.68 10.43
N TYR A 206 -3.50 -20.03 10.62
CA TYR A 206 -4.82 -20.58 10.29
C TYR A 206 -5.23 -20.09 8.90
N TYR A 207 -5.19 -20.99 7.92
CA TYR A 207 -5.47 -20.69 6.51
C TYR A 207 -6.48 -21.65 5.89
N MET A 208 -7.15 -21.18 4.84
CA MET A 208 -7.92 -22.06 3.93
C MET A 208 -7.00 -22.70 2.88
N ASP A 209 -6.23 -21.86 2.19
CA ASP A 209 -5.18 -22.27 1.25
C ASP A 209 -3.97 -21.37 1.43
N VAL A 210 -2.76 -21.91 1.23
CA VAL A 210 -1.54 -21.10 1.12
C VAL A 210 -1.35 -20.69 -0.34
N ARG A 211 -1.29 -19.37 -0.59
CA ARG A 211 -1.25 -18.78 -1.94
C ARG A 211 -0.04 -17.87 -2.14
N THR A 212 1.15 -18.43 -1.99
CA THR A 212 2.43 -17.74 -2.23
C THR A 212 2.92 -17.95 -3.66
N TYR A 213 2.08 -17.59 -4.65
CA TYR A 213 2.33 -17.83 -6.07
C TYR A 213 2.87 -16.60 -6.81
N GLY A 214 3.48 -16.84 -7.97
CA GLY A 214 4.07 -15.81 -8.83
C GLY A 214 5.57 -15.61 -8.60
N THR A 215 6.22 -14.91 -9.53
CA THR A 215 7.55 -14.34 -9.33
C THR A 215 7.36 -12.96 -8.70
N TRP A 216 7.85 -12.78 -7.48
CA TRP A 216 7.76 -11.50 -6.77
C TRP A 216 8.88 -10.54 -7.21
N GLU A 217 9.05 -10.42 -8.53
CA GLU A 217 10.09 -9.64 -9.23
C GLU A 217 9.47 -8.58 -10.14
#